data_AF-A0A659USL5-F1
#
_entry.id   AF-A0A659USL5-F1
#
_cell.length_a   1.000
_cell.length_b   1.000
_cell.length_c   1.000
_cell.angle_alpha   90.00
_cell.angle_beta   90.00
_cell.angle_gamma   90.00
#
_symmetry.space_group_name_H-M   'P 1'
#
loop_
_entity.id
_entity.type
_entity.pdbx_description
1 polymer ?
#
loop_
_entity_poly.entity_id
_entity_poly.type
_entity_poly.pdbx_seq_one_letter_code
_entity_poly.pdbx_strand_id
1 'polypeptide(L)'
;GLLFGVQPGGRLSGMFSLADPMRALIPAIGGILLGISVVWLRLRKFRTPVDPIEANALYGGRMSLTDTFIIVVQTMISSGFGASVGLEAGYTQVGSGVASRLARAFRLRRNDVRILVGCGAAGAIAAAFDAPLTGAFYGFELVIGIYSVANVA
;
A
#
# COMPACT_ATOMS: atom_id res chain seq x y z
N GLY A 1 6.68 16.73 -3.36
CA GLY A 1 6.73 18.13 -3.83
C GLY A 1 7.56 19.01 -2.91
N LEU A 2 7.19 19.09 -1.62
CA LEU A 2 7.83 19.96 -0.62
C LEU A 2 9.35 19.78 -0.50
N LEU A 3 9.86 18.55 -0.41
CA LEU A 3 11.31 18.27 -0.29
C LEU A 3 12.13 18.77 -1.49
N PHE A 4 11.52 18.76 -2.67
CA PHE A 4 12.16 19.23 -3.90
C PHE A 4 11.92 20.72 -4.17
N GLY A 5 11.17 21.40 -3.29
CA GLY A 5 10.79 22.81 -3.40
C GLY A 5 9.92 23.13 -4.62
N VAL A 6 9.07 22.19 -5.02
CA VAL A 6 8.13 22.37 -6.13
C VAL A 6 7.01 23.31 -5.67
N GLN A 7 6.68 24.31 -6.48
CA GLN A 7 5.54 25.20 -6.22
C GLN A 7 4.23 24.39 -6.08
N PRO A 8 3.27 24.84 -5.26
CA PRO A 8 1.96 24.20 -5.14
C PRO A 8 1.31 24.06 -6.53
N GLY A 9 0.99 22.83 -6.94
CA GLY A 9 0.43 22.53 -8.28
C GLY A 9 1.44 22.19 -9.38
N GLY A 10 2.74 22.38 -9.15
CA GLY A 10 3.81 22.00 -10.08
C GLY A 10 4.20 20.51 -9.98
N ARG A 11 4.79 19.96 -11.04
CA ARG A 11 5.38 18.61 -11.07
C ARG A 11 6.89 18.70 -11.26
N LEU A 12 7.66 17.87 -10.56
CA LEU A 12 9.11 17.76 -10.73
C LEU A 12 9.52 17.51 -12.19
N SER A 13 8.76 16.69 -12.90
CA SER A 13 8.99 16.35 -14.32
C SER A 13 8.83 17.54 -15.27
N GLY A 14 8.23 18.65 -14.82
CA GLY A 14 8.08 19.88 -15.61
C GLY A 14 9.14 20.94 -15.33
N MET A 15 10.12 20.68 -14.45
CA MET A 15 11.16 21.65 -14.11
C MET A 15 12.41 21.45 -14.99
N PHE A 16 12.86 22.52 -15.65
CA PHE A 16 14.09 22.52 -16.46
C PHE A 16 15.38 22.49 -15.63
N SER A 17 15.31 22.86 -14.35
CA SER A 17 16.45 22.89 -13.43
C SER A 17 15.98 22.70 -11.99
N LEU A 18 16.81 22.04 -11.18
CA LEU A 18 16.66 22.00 -9.73
C LEU A 18 17.23 23.31 -9.15
N ALA A 19 16.51 23.92 -8.21
CA ALA A 19 16.98 25.16 -7.57
C ALA A 19 18.32 25.00 -6.83
N ASP A 20 18.68 23.77 -6.43
CA ASP A 20 19.95 23.42 -5.80
C ASP A 20 20.34 21.98 -6.21
N PRO A 21 21.56 21.74 -6.76
CA PRO A 21 22.04 20.39 -7.10
C PRO A 21 21.98 19.39 -5.95
N MET A 22 22.10 19.86 -4.70
CA MET A 22 22.04 19.00 -3.51
C MET A 22 20.69 18.26 -3.37
N ARG A 23 19.62 18.79 -3.98
CA ARG A 23 18.29 18.15 -3.99
C ARG A 23 18.25 16.84 -4.81
N ALA A 24 19.22 16.61 -5.68
CA ALA A 24 19.38 15.33 -6.37
C ALA A 24 19.74 14.17 -5.42
N LEU A 25 20.19 14.46 -4.20
CA LEU A 25 20.48 13.45 -3.17
C LEU A 25 19.23 12.98 -2.41
N ILE A 26 18.10 13.69 -2.53
CA ILE A 26 16.86 13.36 -1.80
C ILE A 26 16.39 11.92 -2.07
N PRO A 27 16.34 11.42 -3.33
CA PRO A 27 16.01 10.02 -3.60
C PRO A 27 17.00 9.04 -2.95
N ALA A 28 18.30 9.37 -2.93
CA ALA A 28 19.32 8.52 -2.31
C ALA A 28 19.10 8.42 -0.78
N ILE A 29 18.78 9.54 -0.12
CA ILE A 29 18.43 9.57 1.30
C ILE A 29 17.19 8.71 1.55
N GLY A 30 16.15 8.85 0.72
CA GLY A 30 14.94 8.03 0.81
C GLY A 30 15.21 6.54 0.66
N GLY A 31 16.03 6.16 -0.32
CA GLY A 31 16.46 4.78 -0.54
C GLY A 31 17.25 4.22 0.64
N ILE A 32 18.16 5.00 1.24
CA ILE A 32 18.91 4.61 2.44
C ILE A 32 17.96 4.41 3.62
N LEU A 33 17.05 5.35 3.89
CA LEU A 33 16.08 5.22 4.98
C LEU A 33 15.18 3.99 4.81
N LEU A 34 14.69 3.75 3.59
CA LEU A 34 13.88 2.59 3.28
C LEU A 34 14.70 1.29 3.42
N GLY A 35 15.92 1.26 2.92
CA GLY A 35 16.85 0.13 3.10
C GLY A 35 17.15 -0.17 4.56
N ILE A 36 17.45 0.86 5.37
CA ILE A 36 17.64 0.72 6.82
C ILE A 36 16.38 0.15 7.47
N SER A 37 15.19 0.64 7.09
CA SER A 37 13.93 0.10 7.64
C SER A 37 13.77 -1.39 7.38
N VAL A 38 14.07 -1.86 6.15
CA VAL A 38 13.99 -3.28 5.77
C VAL A 38 15.03 -4.11 6.51
N VAL A 39 16.28 -3.65 6.56
CA VAL A 39 17.36 -4.34 7.29
C VAL A 39 17.03 -4.43 8.78
N TRP A 40 16.55 -3.34 9.37
CA TRP A 40 16.18 -3.30 10.78
C TRP A 40 15.03 -4.25 11.11
N LEU A 41 13.99 -4.29 10.28
CA LEU A 41 12.88 -5.25 10.42
C LEU A 41 13.37 -6.69 10.32
N ARG A 42 14.25 -6.99 9.36
CA ARG A 42 14.88 -8.31 9.20
C ARG A 42 15.74 -8.69 10.41
N LEU A 43 16.55 -7.77 10.92
CA LEU A 43 17.39 -7.98 12.11
C LEU A 43 16.55 -8.26 13.35
N ARG A 44 15.40 -7.59 13.48
CA ARG A 44 14.42 -7.86 14.56
C ARG A 44 13.54 -9.09 14.29
N LYS A 45 13.84 -9.87 13.24
CA LYS A 45 13.10 -11.08 12.84
C LYS A 45 11.60 -10.83 12.63
N PHE A 46 11.22 -9.62 12.21
CA PHE A 46 9.87 -9.39 11.74
C PHE A 46 9.64 -10.23 10.49
N ARG A 47 8.46 -10.86 10.41
CA ARG A 47 8.02 -11.52 9.18
C ARG A 47 7.76 -10.47 8.11
N THR A 48 7.85 -10.88 6.85
CA THR A 48 7.43 -10.03 5.73
C THR A 48 5.98 -9.60 5.96
N PRO A 49 5.67 -8.29 5.92
CA PRO A 49 4.31 -7.81 6.07
C PRO A 49 3.38 -8.44 5.04
N VAL A 50 2.23 -8.92 5.49
CA VAL A 50 1.22 -9.54 4.61
C VAL A 50 0.32 -8.46 4.01
N ASP A 51 0.25 -8.41 2.68
CA ASP A 51 -0.63 -7.50 1.93
C ASP A 51 -2.09 -8.01 1.87
N PRO A 52 -3.07 -7.23 1.37
CA PRO A 52 -4.47 -7.66 1.38
C PRO A 52 -4.73 -8.87 0.49
N ILE A 53 -3.99 -9.01 -0.61
CA ILE A 53 -4.12 -10.09 -1.58
C ILE A 53 -3.69 -11.40 -0.94
N GLU A 54 -2.49 -11.43 -0.36
CA GLU A 54 -1.96 -12.59 0.37
C GLU A 54 -2.83 -12.89 1.61
N ALA A 55 -3.24 -11.86 2.37
CA ALA A 55 -4.15 -11.99 3.50
C ALA A 55 -5.46 -12.68 3.09
N ASN A 56 -6.03 -12.29 1.96
CA ASN A 56 -7.29 -12.83 1.46
C ASN A 56 -7.13 -14.29 1.00
N ALA A 57 -6.09 -14.55 0.20
CA ALA A 57 -5.79 -15.87 -0.36
C ALA A 57 -5.45 -16.89 0.74
N LEU A 58 -4.44 -16.61 1.56
CA LEU A 58 -3.84 -17.58 2.48
C LEU A 58 -4.43 -17.51 3.90
N TYR A 59 -4.76 -16.31 4.38
CA TYR A 59 -5.08 -16.10 5.80
C TYR A 59 -6.57 -15.79 6.07
N GLY A 60 -7.43 -15.91 5.06
CA GLY A 60 -8.87 -15.72 5.23
C GLY A 60 -9.28 -14.27 5.43
N GLY A 61 -8.54 -13.32 4.84
CA GLY A 61 -8.76 -11.88 4.98
C GLY A 61 -8.33 -11.34 6.35
N ARG A 62 -7.55 -12.08 7.14
CA ARG A 62 -7.08 -11.61 8.45
C ARG A 62 -5.80 -10.81 8.29
N MET A 63 -5.87 -9.51 8.52
CA MET A 63 -4.73 -8.61 8.45
C MET A 63 -4.21 -8.23 9.83
N SER A 64 -2.88 -8.07 9.91
CA SER A 64 -2.16 -7.53 11.06
C SER A 64 -2.12 -6.01 10.97
N LEU A 65 -2.37 -5.31 12.09
CA LEU A 65 -2.22 -3.85 12.11
C LEU A 65 -0.75 -3.44 12.08
N THR A 66 0.13 -4.26 12.64
CA THR A 66 1.57 -4.00 12.61
C THR A 66 2.05 -3.99 11.16
N ASP A 67 1.66 -4.99 10.39
CA ASP A 67 2.01 -5.14 8.97
C ASP A 67 1.40 -3.99 8.15
N THR A 68 0.15 -3.63 8.47
CA THR A 68 -0.52 -2.47 7.89
C THR A 68 0.28 -1.19 8.12
N PHE A 69 0.69 -0.93 9.36
CA PHE A 69 1.46 0.25 9.71
C PHE A 69 2.84 0.27 9.03
N ILE A 70 3.52 -0.88 8.99
CA ILE A 70 4.84 -1.01 8.34
C ILE A 70 4.75 -0.64 6.85
N ILE A 71 3.84 -1.27 6.10
CA ILE A 71 3.68 -1.02 4.66
C ILE A 71 3.34 0.44 4.41
N VAL A 72 2.39 1.00 5.18
CA VAL A 72 1.96 2.40 5.03
C VAL A 72 3.09 3.39 5.26
N VAL A 73 3.90 3.18 6.31
CA VAL A 73 5.08 4.02 6.57
C VAL A 73 6.12 3.87 5.46
N GLN A 74 6.40 2.64 5.01
CA GLN A 74 7.36 2.41 3.93
C GLN A 74 6.92 3.05 2.62
N THR A 75 5.64 2.96 2.27
CA THR A 75 5.03 3.60 1.10
C THR A 75 5.12 5.12 1.20
N MET A 76 4.82 5.71 2.36
CA MET A 76 4.97 7.16 2.58
C MET A 76 6.41 7.64 2.45
N ILE A 77 7.39 6.91 3.02
CA ILE A 77 8.81 7.23 2.88
C ILE A 77 9.21 7.14 1.39
N SER A 78 8.85 6.04 0.73
CA SER A 78 9.20 5.82 -0.67
C SER A 78 8.68 6.94 -1.58
N SER A 79 7.37 7.19 -1.55
CA SER A 79 6.77 8.23 -2.40
C SER A 79 7.17 9.65 -1.96
N GLY A 80 7.39 9.89 -0.67
CA GLY A 80 7.77 11.19 -0.13
C GLY A 80 9.14 11.66 -0.62
N PHE A 81 10.11 10.75 -0.69
CA PHE A 81 11.47 11.03 -1.16
C PHE A 81 11.62 10.89 -2.68
N GLY A 82 10.51 10.69 -3.41
CA GLY A 82 10.50 10.66 -4.88
C GLY A 82 10.88 9.31 -5.49
N ALA A 83 10.90 8.23 -4.71
CA ALA A 83 10.97 6.90 -5.30
C ALA A 83 9.63 6.57 -5.98
N SER A 84 9.69 5.97 -7.16
CA SER A 84 8.52 5.64 -7.99
C SER A 84 7.78 4.39 -7.51
N VAL A 85 7.64 4.21 -6.20
CA VAL A 85 6.75 3.18 -5.64
C VAL A 85 5.39 3.82 -5.41
N GLY A 86 4.36 3.23 -6.01
CA GLY A 86 3.00 3.76 -5.97
C GLY A 86 2.42 3.77 -4.55
N LEU A 87 1.58 4.78 -4.27
CA LEU A 87 0.81 4.88 -3.02
C LEU A 87 -0.33 3.84 -2.94
N GLU A 88 -0.60 3.14 -4.05
CA GLU A 88 -1.64 2.11 -4.18
C GLU A 88 -1.58 1.08 -3.05
N ALA A 89 -0.41 0.48 -2.82
CA ALA A 89 -0.21 -0.50 -1.75
C ALA A 89 -0.51 0.07 -0.36
N GLY A 90 -0.22 1.36 -0.13
CA GLY A 90 -0.54 2.02 1.13
C GLY A 90 -2.06 2.20 1.31
N TYR A 91 -2.76 2.67 0.28
CA TYR A 91 -4.21 2.87 0.33
C TYR A 91 -4.96 1.56 0.55
N THR A 92 -4.60 0.52 -0.21
CA THR A 92 -5.26 -0.79 -0.12
C THR A 92 -4.98 -1.44 1.21
N GLN A 93 -3.75 -1.33 1.73
CA GLN A 93 -3.39 -1.85 3.04
C GLN A 93 -4.20 -1.20 4.17
N VAL A 94 -4.36 0.12 4.17
CA VAL A 94 -5.18 0.83 5.18
C VAL A 94 -6.64 0.41 5.09
N GLY A 95 -7.24 0.51 3.90
CA GLY A 95 -8.66 0.20 3.70
C GLY A 95 -8.99 -1.25 4.08
N SER A 96 -8.16 -2.18 3.63
CA SER A 96 -8.28 -3.61 3.93
C SER A 96 -8.02 -3.94 5.39
N GLY A 97 -7.02 -3.31 6.00
CA GLY A 97 -6.68 -3.52 7.41
C GLY A 97 -7.79 -3.07 8.35
N VAL A 98 -8.40 -1.91 8.08
CA VAL A 98 -9.57 -1.40 8.81
C VAL A 98 -10.77 -2.34 8.62
N ALA A 99 -11.07 -2.74 7.38
CA ALA A 99 -12.14 -3.68 7.08
C ALA A 99 -11.95 -5.03 7.79
N SER A 100 -10.75 -5.60 7.75
CA SER A 100 -10.41 -6.85 8.44
C SER A 100 -10.63 -6.74 9.96
N ARG A 101 -10.24 -5.61 10.56
CA ARG A 101 -10.45 -5.35 11.99
C ARG A 101 -11.93 -5.23 12.34
N LEU A 102 -12.69 -4.50 11.52
CA LEU A 102 -14.12 -4.33 11.71
C LEU A 102 -14.87 -5.67 11.59
N ALA A 103 -14.55 -6.47 10.55
CA ALA A 103 -15.12 -7.80 10.37
C ALA A 103 -14.85 -8.71 11.57
N ARG A 104 -13.64 -8.65 12.14
CA ARG A 104 -13.28 -9.41 13.33
C ARG A 104 -13.99 -8.91 14.59
N ALA A 105 -14.18 -7.61 14.73
CA ALA A 105 -14.93 -7.03 15.85
C ALA A 105 -16.38 -7.52 15.84
N PHE A 106 -17.00 -7.60 14.67
CA PHE A 106 -18.34 -8.17 14.47
C PHE A 106 -18.39 -9.69 14.41
N ARG A 107 -17.27 -10.38 14.59
CA ARG A 107 -17.16 -11.85 14.55
C ARG A 107 -17.72 -12.47 13.25
N LEU A 108 -17.50 -11.81 12.12
CA LEU A 108 -17.98 -12.26 10.83
C LEU A 108 -17.32 -13.59 10.41
N ARG A 109 -17.99 -14.35 9.53
CA ARG A 109 -17.46 -15.61 9.01
C ARG A 109 -16.28 -15.34 8.09
N ARG A 110 -15.42 -16.34 7.90
CA ARG A 110 -14.20 -16.21 7.07
C ARG A 110 -14.50 -15.66 5.67
N ASN A 111 -15.58 -16.10 5.04
CA ASN A 111 -15.94 -15.62 3.70
C ASN A 111 -16.34 -14.13 3.70
N ASP A 112 -17.09 -13.70 4.72
CA ASP A 112 -17.54 -12.32 4.85
C ASP A 112 -16.36 -11.39 5.17
N VAL A 113 -15.39 -11.85 5.98
CA VAL A 113 -14.13 -11.12 6.23
C VAL A 113 -13.40 -10.88 4.91
N ARG A 114 -13.29 -11.92 4.07
CA ARG A 114 -12.61 -11.83 2.77
C ARG A 114 -13.26 -10.80 1.84
N ILE A 115 -14.60 -10.84 1.77
CA ILE A 115 -15.37 -9.87 0.98
C ILE A 115 -15.16 -8.46 1.54
N LEU A 116 -15.25 -8.28 2.86
CA LEU A 116 -15.13 -6.95 3.47
C LEU A 116 -13.72 -6.36 3.28
N VAL A 117 -12.67 -7.19 3.34
CA VAL A 117 -11.29 -6.79 3.01
C VAL A 117 -11.19 -6.30 1.57
N GLY A 118 -11.75 -7.05 0.61
CA GLY A 118 -11.82 -6.62 -0.78
C GLY A 118 -12.57 -5.31 -0.97
N CYS A 119 -13.72 -5.13 -0.30
CA CYS A 119 -14.46 -3.87 -0.31
C CYS A 119 -13.66 -2.71 0.31
N GLY A 120 -12.90 -2.98 1.37
CA GLY A 120 -12.01 -2.00 2.00
C GLY A 120 -10.91 -1.53 1.05
N ALA A 121 -10.27 -2.45 0.34
CA ALA A 121 -9.31 -2.13 -0.72
C ALA A 121 -9.96 -1.31 -1.85
N ALA A 122 -11.11 -1.77 -2.35
CA ALA A 122 -11.85 -1.13 -3.44
C ALA A 122 -12.24 0.30 -3.10
N GLY A 123 -12.80 0.52 -1.90
CA GLY A 123 -13.19 1.85 -1.42
C GLY A 123 -12.00 2.79 -1.26
N ALA A 124 -10.86 2.28 -0.77
CA ALA A 124 -9.66 3.08 -0.62
C ALA A 124 -9.07 3.53 -1.97
N ILE A 125 -9.02 2.64 -2.96
CA ILE A 125 -8.59 2.98 -4.33
C ILE A 125 -9.59 3.92 -5.00
N ALA A 126 -10.88 3.64 -4.89
CA ALA A 126 -11.93 4.52 -5.43
C ALA A 126 -11.78 5.96 -4.90
N ALA A 127 -11.58 6.12 -3.59
CA ALA A 127 -11.40 7.41 -2.96
C ALA A 127 -10.06 8.07 -3.29
N ALA A 128 -8.98 7.31 -3.45
CA ALA A 128 -7.66 7.87 -3.73
C ALA A 128 -7.50 8.42 -5.16
N PHE A 129 -8.27 7.88 -6.11
CA PHE A 129 -8.15 8.20 -7.53
C PHE A 129 -9.42 8.84 -8.13
N ASP A 130 -10.43 9.14 -7.30
CA ASP A 130 -11.75 9.60 -7.75
C ASP A 130 -12.36 8.71 -8.85
N ALA A 131 -12.08 7.40 -8.76
CA ALA A 131 -12.35 6.42 -9.80
C ALA A 131 -13.11 5.21 -9.22
N PRO A 132 -14.43 5.32 -8.96
CA PRO A 132 -15.18 4.30 -8.24
C PRO A 132 -15.24 2.96 -8.99
N LEU A 133 -15.40 2.97 -10.31
CA LEU A 133 -15.41 1.75 -11.12
C LEU A 133 -14.05 1.05 -11.06
N THR A 134 -12.95 1.79 -11.21
CA THR A 134 -11.59 1.25 -11.10
C THR A 134 -11.34 0.64 -9.73
N GLY A 135 -11.75 1.30 -8.65
CA GLY A 135 -11.66 0.75 -7.30
C GLY A 135 -12.46 -0.55 -7.14
N ALA A 136 -13.67 -0.61 -7.69
CA ALA A 136 -14.48 -1.83 -7.64
C ALA A 136 -13.80 -3.01 -8.35
N PHE A 137 -13.34 -2.82 -9.59
CA PHE A 137 -12.61 -3.86 -10.33
C PHE A 137 -11.31 -4.27 -9.62
N TYR A 138 -10.58 -3.30 -9.04
CA TYR A 138 -9.41 -3.59 -8.21
C TYR A 138 -9.71 -4.58 -7.09
N GLY A 139 -10.78 -4.33 -6.32
CA GLY A 139 -11.19 -5.22 -5.23
C GLY A 139 -11.62 -6.61 -5.72
N PHE A 140 -12.36 -6.68 -6.82
CA PHE A 140 -12.84 -7.95 -7.38
C PHE A 140 -11.72 -8.80 -7.99
N GLU A 141 -10.81 -8.20 -8.75
CA GLU A 141 -9.81 -8.93 -9.53
C GLU A 141 -8.55 -9.23 -8.72
N LEU A 142 -8.08 -8.28 -7.92
CA LEU A 142 -6.80 -8.43 -7.23
C LEU A 142 -6.96 -8.99 -5.82
N VAL A 143 -7.95 -8.51 -5.06
CA VAL A 143 -8.08 -8.90 -3.64
C VAL A 143 -8.99 -10.10 -3.47
N ILE A 144 -10.22 -10.03 -3.99
CA ILE A 144 -11.21 -11.12 -3.92
C ILE A 144 -10.89 -12.21 -4.93
N GLY A 145 -10.25 -11.83 -6.04
CA GLY A 145 -9.97 -12.62 -7.22
C GLY A 145 -9.88 -14.10 -6.92
N ILE A 146 -10.73 -14.87 -7.59
CA ILE A 146 -10.76 -16.32 -7.44
C ILE A 146 -9.40 -16.81 -7.92
N TYR A 147 -8.50 -17.12 -6.98
CA TYR A 147 -7.38 -18.02 -7.26
C TYR A 147 -8.00 -19.40 -7.50
N SER A 148 -8.60 -19.55 -8.67
CA SER A 148 -8.91 -20.81 -9.28
C SER A 148 -7.56 -21.48 -9.52
N VAL A 149 -7.09 -22.21 -8.53
CA VAL A 149 -6.01 -23.18 -8.71
C VAL A 149 -6.41 -24.22 -9.77
N ALA A 150 -7.70 -24.28 -10.16
CA ALA A 150 -8.17 -25.05 -11.31
C ALA A 150 -7.71 -24.52 -12.69
N ASN A 151 -6.98 -23.39 -12.77
CA ASN A 151 -6.37 -22.90 -14.02
C ASN A 151 -4.84 -22.95 -14.05
N VAL A 152 -4.21 -23.57 -13.05
CA VAL A 152 -2.81 -24.00 -13.15
C VAL A 152 -2.83 -25.51 -13.31
N ALA A 153 -3.14 -25.94 -14.53
CA ALA A 153 -2.94 -27.31 -14.99
C ALA A 153 -1.43 -27.61 -15.13
#